data_AF-A0A0R3P9Q1-F1
#
_entry.id   AF-A0A0R3P9Q1-F1
#
_cell.length_a   1.000
_cell.length_b   1.000
_cell.length_c   1.000
_cell.angle_alpha   90.00
_cell.angle_beta   90.00
_cell.angle_gamma   90.00
#
_symmetry.space_group_name_H-M   'P 1'
#
loop_
_entity.id
_entity.type
_entity.pdbx_description
1 polymer ?
#
loop_
_entity_poly.entity_id
_entity_poly.type
_entity_poly.pdbx_seq_one_letter_code
_entity_poly.pdbx_strand_id
1 'polypeptide(L)'
;MTRGGLSMYPVLLSFQTSLVPICRAPRDGRLGEPWARRSIPCVCRSAISNHCPISAHTCYRGVVFGFGNVPIPSEDNIAKLVNRKLSIRAITWNINEKPVKILSLLADHLKYMSTHLEDIILIALQEIPPSTATFHEDALAIISKPLHQTHVTYLSYRAWSQMVFLLMRKSHTCFTTEPMVRFVSCNTLTKPMRTKGAIGVCLRIYQRWTVIIACHLTHSSALERIQNYHKVMKNLKFSTLCSFTGNDGILHADCVLWIGDLNFRIMKDSGIQWNSHPHGLSSSDIENIIKDDELAIIRQKELAFTVFSEAPIKFAPTYKFEIGTNNYVADRIPSYTDRILFWTKQASWLECTSYNIIQKVSQSDHRPVFATFQLEAINKKTPRRFNSDRTIENSSRKCHEENNLEKIDRRLMKTQVTRQSAFLKDRRKISNQYYQKLL
;
A
#
# COMPACT_ATOMS: atom_id res chain seq x y z
N MET A 1 -11.73 3.33 -71.28
CA MET A 1 -11.62 2.10 -72.09
C MET A 1 -10.43 1.35 -71.52
N THR A 2 -10.47 0.15 -70.92
CA THR A 2 -11.31 -1.06 -70.99
C THR A 2 -11.24 -1.74 -69.60
N ARG A 3 -12.35 -1.81 -68.84
CA ARG A 3 -13.13 -3.02 -68.52
C ARG A 3 -12.42 -4.37 -68.64
N GLY A 4 -12.45 -5.13 -67.54
CA GLY A 4 -12.30 -6.57 -67.47
C GLY A 4 -12.79 -7.07 -66.10
N GLY A 5 -14.09 -7.28 -65.97
CA GLY A 5 -14.70 -7.95 -64.81
C GLY A 5 -15.12 -9.36 -65.21
N LEU A 6 -15.04 -10.30 -64.26
CA LEU A 6 -15.84 -11.53 -64.24
C LEU A 6 -16.16 -11.89 -62.79
N SER A 7 -17.39 -12.34 -62.62
CA SER A 7 -18.16 -12.58 -61.40
C SER A 7 -18.43 -14.08 -61.29
N MET A 8 -18.42 -14.67 -60.07
CA MET A 8 -19.56 -15.37 -59.44
C MET A 8 -19.14 -16.19 -58.19
N TYR A 9 -20.02 -16.13 -57.18
CA TYR A 9 -20.07 -16.72 -55.82
C TYR A 9 -20.41 -18.24 -55.77
N PRO A 10 -20.68 -18.90 -54.62
CA PRO A 10 -20.16 -18.84 -53.23
C PRO A 10 -19.83 -20.24 -52.63
N VAL A 11 -19.09 -20.31 -51.51
CA VAL A 11 -19.33 -21.35 -50.46
C VAL A 11 -19.18 -20.73 -49.07
N LEU A 12 -20.27 -20.85 -48.31
CA LEU A 12 -20.41 -20.53 -46.89
C LEU A 12 -19.50 -21.41 -46.02
N LEU A 13 -18.95 -20.84 -44.94
CA LEU A 13 -19.11 -21.43 -43.61
C LEU A 13 -18.99 -20.35 -42.53
N SER A 14 -20.04 -20.32 -41.73
CA SER A 14 -20.41 -19.40 -40.68
C SER A 14 -19.52 -19.47 -39.45
N PHE A 15 -19.22 -18.33 -38.83
CA PHE A 15 -19.35 -18.19 -37.38
C PHE A 15 -19.91 -16.80 -37.04
N GLN A 16 -21.06 -16.81 -36.38
CA GLN A 16 -21.83 -15.64 -35.98
C GLN A 16 -21.05 -14.76 -35.00
N THR A 17 -20.75 -13.53 -35.39
CA THR A 17 -20.51 -12.43 -34.44
C THR A 17 -21.83 -11.70 -34.22
N SER A 18 -22.45 -11.91 -33.06
CA SER A 18 -23.61 -11.15 -32.62
C SER A 18 -23.23 -9.68 -32.38
N LEU A 19 -23.80 -8.81 -33.20
CA LEU A 19 -23.84 -7.35 -33.03
C LEU A 19 -24.50 -6.99 -31.69
N VAL A 20 -23.86 -6.10 -30.92
CA VAL A 20 -24.44 -5.45 -29.74
C VAL A 20 -25.06 -4.11 -30.17
N PRO A 21 -26.29 -3.76 -29.76
CA PRO A 21 -26.96 -2.54 -30.20
C PRO A 21 -26.34 -1.28 -29.57
N ILE A 22 -26.31 -0.21 -30.37
CA ILE A 22 -25.90 1.14 -29.96
C ILE A 22 -27.07 1.78 -29.20
N CYS A 23 -26.90 2.00 -27.89
CA CYS A 23 -27.82 2.83 -27.09
C CYS A 23 -27.26 4.26 -26.96
N ARG A 24 -28.07 5.26 -27.36
CA ARG A 24 -27.80 6.69 -27.17
C ARG A 24 -27.84 7.05 -25.67
N ALA A 25 -26.98 7.99 -25.26
CA ALA A 25 -26.90 8.52 -23.90
C ALA A 25 -28.08 9.46 -23.56
N PRO A 26 -28.54 9.52 -22.29
CA PRO A 26 -29.41 10.60 -21.81
C PRO A 26 -28.63 11.91 -21.63
N ARG A 27 -29.28 13.04 -21.91
CA ARG A 27 -28.76 14.40 -21.74
C ARG A 27 -29.02 14.90 -20.33
N ASP A 28 -28.10 14.61 -19.44
CA ASP A 28 -28.21 15.06 -18.04
C ASP A 28 -26.85 15.60 -17.60
N GLY A 29 -26.72 16.93 -17.59
CA GLY A 29 -25.49 17.63 -17.30
C GLY A 29 -25.02 17.44 -15.85
N ARG A 30 -24.03 16.58 -15.64
CA ARG A 30 -23.06 16.65 -14.53
C ARG A 30 -21.70 16.20 -15.04
N LEU A 31 -20.69 17.05 -14.90
CA LEU A 31 -19.30 16.77 -15.26
C LEU A 31 -18.74 15.72 -14.29
N GLY A 32 -18.78 14.44 -14.68
CA GLY A 32 -18.09 13.33 -14.03
C GLY A 32 -16.85 12.92 -14.84
N GLU A 33 -15.74 12.67 -14.15
CA GLU A 33 -14.45 12.28 -14.75
C GLU A 33 -14.55 11.01 -15.63
N PRO A 34 -14.15 11.04 -16.93
CA PRO A 34 -14.45 9.93 -17.86
C PRO A 34 -13.55 8.68 -17.79
N TRP A 35 -12.54 8.62 -16.92
CA TRP A 35 -11.44 7.66 -17.09
C TRP A 35 -11.47 6.43 -16.18
N ALA A 36 -12.45 6.31 -15.29
CA ALA A 36 -12.45 5.29 -14.22
C ALA A 36 -13.43 4.11 -14.41
N ARG A 37 -14.00 3.89 -15.61
CA ARG A 37 -14.98 2.81 -15.84
C ARG A 37 -14.72 1.99 -17.10
N ARG A 38 -13.54 1.39 -17.25
CA ARG A 38 -13.34 0.29 -18.23
C ARG A 38 -12.28 -0.69 -17.74
N SER A 39 -12.72 -1.70 -17.00
CA SER A 39 -12.12 -3.04 -16.83
C SER A 39 -12.98 -3.72 -15.75
N ILE A 40 -13.82 -4.73 -16.02
CA ILE A 40 -13.50 -6.15 -16.24
C ILE A 40 -14.77 -6.83 -16.82
N PRO A 41 -14.68 -7.79 -17.75
CA PRO A 41 -15.84 -8.62 -18.14
C PRO A 41 -16.11 -9.70 -17.09
N CYS A 42 -17.33 -9.73 -16.55
CA CYS A 42 -17.86 -10.85 -15.77
C CYS A 42 -18.20 -12.04 -16.68
N VAL A 43 -17.52 -13.16 -16.48
CA VAL A 43 -17.77 -14.50 -17.07
C VAL A 43 -17.41 -15.48 -15.92
N CYS A 44 -18.21 -16.40 -15.40
CA CYS A 44 -19.30 -17.23 -15.89
C CYS A 44 -20.29 -17.52 -14.73
N ARG A 45 -21.61 -17.39 -14.98
CA ARG A 45 -22.62 -18.23 -14.33
C ARG A 45 -23.03 -19.28 -15.35
N SER A 46 -22.57 -20.52 -15.17
CA SER A 46 -23.11 -21.66 -15.91
C SER A 46 -23.83 -22.59 -14.94
N ALA A 47 -25.05 -22.95 -15.34
CA ALA A 47 -26.01 -23.79 -14.66
C ALA A 47 -25.42 -25.14 -14.22
N ILE A 48 -25.79 -25.57 -13.01
CA ILE A 48 -25.64 -26.97 -12.59
C ILE A 48 -27.02 -27.61 -12.78
N SER A 49 -27.10 -28.47 -13.78
CA SER A 49 -28.21 -29.38 -14.04
C SER A 49 -28.25 -30.50 -13.00
N ASN A 50 -29.45 -30.77 -12.48
CA ASN A 50 -29.75 -31.92 -11.63
C ASN A 50 -29.57 -33.24 -12.38
N HIS A 51 -28.72 -34.13 -11.85
CA HIS A 51 -28.97 -35.57 -11.61
C HIS A 51 -27.66 -36.37 -11.54
N CYS A 52 -27.34 -36.88 -10.35
CA CYS A 52 -26.61 -38.14 -10.19
C CYS A 52 -26.90 -38.72 -8.78
N PRO A 53 -27.32 -39.99 -8.63
CA PRO A 53 -27.71 -40.57 -7.35
C PRO A 53 -26.60 -41.48 -6.79
N ILE A 54 -25.76 -41.01 -5.85
CA ILE A 54 -24.80 -41.89 -5.14
C ILE A 54 -24.60 -41.44 -3.68
N SER A 55 -24.90 -42.39 -2.78
CA SER A 55 -24.61 -42.56 -1.35
C SER A 55 -24.38 -41.34 -0.44
N ALA A 56 -25.22 -41.25 0.59
CA ALA A 56 -25.07 -40.41 1.76
C ALA A 56 -23.83 -40.78 2.59
N HIS A 57 -22.69 -40.12 2.34
CA HIS A 57 -21.65 -39.76 3.32
C HIS A 57 -20.69 -38.73 2.69
N THR A 58 -21.25 -37.68 2.07
CA THR A 58 -20.45 -36.55 1.58
C THR A 58 -20.32 -35.56 2.73
N CYS A 59 -19.15 -35.57 3.37
CA CYS A 59 -18.74 -34.54 4.32
C CYS A 59 -18.98 -33.16 3.69
N TYR A 60 -19.91 -32.37 4.23
CA TYR A 60 -20.11 -30.97 3.86
C TYR A 60 -18.79 -30.22 4.07
N ARG A 61 -17.94 -30.10 3.03
CA ARG A 61 -16.83 -29.15 3.01
C ARG A 61 -17.38 -27.77 2.63
N GLY A 62 -18.31 -27.26 3.45
CA GLY A 62 -18.81 -25.91 3.31
C GLY A 62 -17.66 -24.92 3.48
N VAL A 63 -17.53 -23.98 2.55
CA VAL A 63 -16.63 -22.83 2.74
C VAL A 63 -17.27 -21.96 3.81
N VAL A 64 -16.69 -21.92 5.01
CA VAL A 64 -17.15 -21.04 6.08
C VAL A 64 -16.66 -19.65 5.75
N PHE A 65 -17.57 -18.68 5.64
CA PHE A 65 -17.19 -17.28 5.50
C PHE A 65 -17.09 -16.63 6.87
N GLY A 66 -16.03 -15.86 7.08
CA GLY A 66 -15.87 -14.99 8.24
C GLY A 66 -16.41 -13.59 7.97
N PHE A 67 -16.33 -12.73 8.98
CA PHE A 67 -16.81 -11.34 8.96
C PHE A 67 -16.41 -10.54 7.71
N GLY A 68 -17.36 -10.01 6.94
CA GLY A 68 -17.04 -9.28 5.69
C GLY A 68 -16.80 -10.20 4.50
N ASN A 69 -17.47 -11.36 4.48
CA ASN A 69 -17.53 -12.30 3.35
C ASN A 69 -16.19 -12.80 2.81
N VAL A 70 -15.16 -12.90 3.66
CA VAL A 70 -13.93 -13.62 3.29
C VAL A 70 -14.00 -15.03 3.85
N PRO A 71 -13.75 -16.06 3.02
CA PRO A 71 -13.53 -17.42 3.47
C PRO A 71 -12.60 -17.50 4.69
N ILE A 72 -13.02 -18.21 5.73
CA ILE A 72 -12.15 -18.65 6.80
C ILE A 72 -11.26 -19.74 6.21
N PRO A 73 -9.93 -19.61 6.28
CA PRO A 73 -9.05 -20.65 5.76
C PRO A 73 -9.25 -21.93 6.56
N SER A 74 -9.37 -23.06 5.87
CA SER A 74 -9.31 -24.39 6.48
C SER A 74 -7.98 -24.59 7.21
N GLU A 75 -7.91 -25.54 8.15
CA GLU A 75 -6.65 -25.83 8.86
C GLU A 75 -5.50 -26.12 7.88
N ASP A 76 -5.75 -26.81 6.76
CA ASP A 76 -4.77 -27.05 5.70
C ASP A 76 -4.27 -25.76 5.04
N ASN A 77 -5.16 -24.79 4.81
CA ASN A 77 -4.78 -23.50 4.22
C ASN A 77 -4.08 -22.59 5.23
N ILE A 78 -4.39 -22.72 6.52
CA ILE A 78 -3.61 -22.09 7.59
C ILE A 78 -2.21 -22.73 7.69
N ALA A 79 -2.10 -24.05 7.52
CA ALA A 79 -0.82 -24.75 7.55
C ALA A 79 0.12 -24.35 6.40
N LYS A 80 -0.43 -23.86 5.27
CA LYS A 80 0.35 -23.28 4.17
C LYS A 80 0.94 -21.90 4.47
N LEU A 81 0.44 -21.20 5.50
CA LEU A 81 1.08 -19.98 5.98
C LEU A 81 2.26 -20.35 6.87
N VAL A 82 3.47 -19.90 6.53
CA VAL A 82 4.64 -20.08 7.40
C VAL A 82 4.38 -19.32 8.69
N ASN A 83 4.12 -20.05 9.78
CA ASN A 83 3.82 -19.50 11.10
C ASN A 83 2.66 -18.47 11.11
N ARG A 84 1.64 -18.64 10.24
CA ARG A 84 0.48 -17.71 10.13
C ARG A 84 0.84 -16.29 9.68
N LYS A 85 2.06 -16.10 9.16
CA LYS A 85 2.54 -14.80 8.68
C LYS A 85 2.48 -14.71 7.15
N LEU A 86 2.36 -13.49 6.65
CA LEU A 86 2.52 -13.13 5.26
C LEU A 86 3.66 -12.13 5.13
N SER A 87 4.50 -12.33 4.13
CA SER A 87 5.54 -11.39 3.76
C SER A 87 4.99 -10.32 2.81
N ILE A 88 5.31 -9.05 3.06
CA ILE A 88 4.88 -7.92 2.24
C ILE A 88 6.11 -7.11 1.85
N ARG A 89 6.35 -6.91 0.55
CA ARG A 89 7.34 -5.93 0.07
C ARG A 89 6.63 -4.67 -0.38
N ALA A 90 6.91 -3.55 0.27
CA ALA A 90 6.46 -2.24 -0.15
C ALA A 90 7.58 -1.48 -0.84
N ILE A 91 7.31 -0.94 -2.02
CA ILE A 91 8.26 -0.19 -2.85
C ILE A 91 7.63 1.18 -3.14
N THR A 92 8.39 2.25 -2.98
CA THR A 92 8.03 3.58 -3.45
C THR A 92 9.10 4.11 -4.41
N TRP A 93 8.67 4.77 -5.48
CA TRP A 93 9.58 5.35 -6.44
C TRP A 93 8.97 6.52 -7.22
N ASN A 94 9.56 7.70 -7.04
CA ASN A 94 9.32 8.83 -7.91
C ASN A 94 10.08 8.60 -9.24
N ILE A 95 9.35 8.50 -10.35
CA ILE A 95 9.93 8.22 -11.66
C ILE A 95 10.21 9.48 -12.49
N ASN A 96 10.00 10.68 -11.94
CA ASN A 96 10.32 11.96 -12.55
C ASN A 96 9.87 12.08 -14.03
N GLU A 97 8.60 11.76 -14.26
CA GLU A 97 7.90 11.81 -15.56
C GLU A 97 8.60 11.02 -16.68
N LYS A 98 9.46 10.05 -16.33
CA LYS A 98 10.19 9.25 -17.31
C LYS A 98 9.24 8.26 -18.03
N PRO A 99 9.56 7.88 -19.27
CA PRO A 99 8.78 6.90 -20.01
C PRO A 99 8.73 5.56 -19.29
N VAL A 100 7.68 4.78 -19.58
CA VAL A 100 7.38 3.52 -18.91
C VAL A 100 8.53 2.49 -18.93
N LYS A 101 9.42 2.57 -19.92
CA LYS A 101 10.64 1.72 -20.02
C LYS A 101 11.52 1.81 -18.77
N ILE A 102 11.46 2.89 -17.99
CA ILE A 102 12.20 3.00 -16.72
C ILE A 102 11.82 1.89 -15.73
N LEU A 103 10.57 1.39 -15.79
CA LEU A 103 10.07 0.32 -14.92
C LEU A 103 10.72 -1.03 -15.16
N SER A 104 11.47 -1.21 -16.26
CA SER A 104 12.30 -2.40 -16.47
C SER A 104 13.29 -2.61 -15.33
N LEU A 105 13.78 -1.54 -14.69
CA LEU A 105 14.66 -1.65 -13.51
C LEU A 105 13.98 -2.41 -12.36
N LEU A 106 12.70 -2.10 -12.08
CA LEU A 106 11.92 -2.83 -11.07
C LEU A 106 11.60 -4.25 -11.53
N ALA A 107 11.21 -4.43 -12.80
CA ALA A 107 10.88 -5.74 -13.34
C ALA A 107 12.09 -6.71 -13.28
N ASP A 108 13.29 -6.22 -13.62
CA ASP A 108 14.52 -7.00 -13.56
C ASP A 108 14.92 -7.31 -12.12
N HIS A 109 14.70 -6.37 -11.19
CA HIS A 109 14.92 -6.62 -9.77
C HIS A 109 13.98 -7.71 -9.24
N LEU A 110 12.69 -7.63 -9.56
CA LEU A 110 11.70 -8.67 -9.19
C LEU A 110 12.02 -10.02 -9.83
N LYS A 111 12.49 -10.02 -11.08
CA LYS A 111 12.94 -11.24 -11.77
C LYS A 111 14.14 -11.88 -11.07
N TYR A 112 15.12 -11.08 -10.65
CA TYR A 112 16.30 -11.58 -9.95
C TYR A 112 15.94 -12.22 -8.60
N MET A 113 14.93 -11.69 -7.92
CA MET A 113 14.45 -12.21 -6.64
C MET A 113 13.59 -13.49 -6.75
N SER A 114 13.38 -14.07 -7.93
CA SER A 114 12.30 -15.03 -8.25
C SER A 114 12.09 -16.19 -7.26
N THR A 115 13.12 -16.62 -6.52
CA THR A 115 13.04 -17.70 -5.52
C THR A 115 12.59 -17.24 -4.13
N HIS A 116 12.66 -15.95 -3.83
CA HIS A 116 12.37 -15.35 -2.52
C HIS A 116 11.36 -14.20 -2.58
N LEU A 117 10.47 -14.21 -3.58
CA LEU A 117 9.42 -13.21 -3.69
C LEU A 117 8.48 -13.24 -2.48
N GLU A 118 8.13 -12.06 -1.98
CA GLU A 118 7.15 -11.92 -0.91
C GLU A 118 5.73 -12.35 -1.36
N ASP A 119 4.83 -12.54 -0.40
CA ASP A 119 3.44 -12.96 -0.67
C ASP A 119 2.61 -11.83 -1.28
N ILE A 120 2.95 -10.60 -0.92
CA ILE A 120 2.31 -9.37 -1.38
C ILE A 120 3.41 -8.38 -1.78
N ILE A 121 3.28 -7.81 -2.97
CA ILE A 121 4.17 -6.77 -3.48
C ILE A 121 3.34 -5.51 -3.75
N LEU A 122 3.67 -4.45 -3.01
CA LEU A 122 3.07 -3.12 -3.11
C LEU A 122 4.05 -2.19 -3.82
N ILE A 123 3.60 -1.51 -4.86
CA ILE A 123 4.43 -0.54 -5.59
C ILE A 123 3.67 0.77 -5.69
N ALA A 124 4.23 1.84 -5.12
CA ALA A 124 3.73 3.20 -5.22
C ALA A 124 4.66 4.02 -6.13
N LEU A 125 4.12 4.53 -7.23
CA LEU A 125 4.83 5.39 -8.16
C LEU A 125 4.36 6.84 -8.04
N GLN A 126 5.30 7.77 -8.13
CA GLN A 126 5.04 9.22 -8.19
C GLN A 126 5.64 9.83 -9.46
N GLU A 127 5.09 10.98 -9.86
CA GLU A 127 5.47 11.69 -11.10
C GLU A 127 5.38 10.82 -12.35
N ILE A 128 4.28 10.08 -12.49
CA ILE A 128 3.98 9.41 -13.75
C ILE A 128 3.69 10.47 -14.82
N PRO A 129 4.23 10.32 -16.06
CA PRO A 129 4.00 11.28 -17.13
C PRO A 129 2.49 11.46 -17.41
N PRO A 130 1.98 12.70 -17.41
CA PRO A 130 0.55 12.96 -17.63
C PRO A 130 0.13 12.73 -19.08
N SER A 131 1.04 12.86 -20.04
CA SER A 131 0.78 12.82 -21.48
C SER A 131 0.68 11.42 -22.08
N THR A 132 1.07 10.38 -21.34
CA THR A 132 1.11 9.01 -21.87
C THR A 132 -0.18 8.25 -21.53
N ALA A 133 -1.08 8.13 -22.51
CA ALA A 133 -2.38 7.48 -22.35
C ALA A 133 -2.27 5.99 -22.00
N THR A 134 -1.31 5.28 -22.58
CA THR A 134 -1.09 3.84 -22.37
C THR A 134 -0.22 3.51 -21.15
N PHE A 135 0.30 4.52 -20.44
CA PHE A 135 1.29 4.30 -19.38
C PHE A 135 0.82 3.27 -18.35
N HIS A 136 -0.45 3.33 -17.97
CA HIS A 136 -1.03 2.42 -16.98
C HIS A 136 -0.95 0.94 -17.44
N GLU A 137 -1.36 0.66 -18.68
CA GLU A 137 -1.37 -0.68 -19.26
C GLU A 137 0.06 -1.19 -19.49
N ASP A 138 0.93 -0.35 -20.05
CA ASP A 138 2.33 -0.68 -20.30
C ASP A 138 3.09 -0.93 -18.98
N ALA A 139 2.84 -0.11 -17.96
CA ALA A 139 3.47 -0.26 -16.65
C ALA A 139 3.03 -1.55 -15.98
N LEU A 140 1.73 -1.87 -16.06
CA LEU A 140 1.19 -3.12 -15.56
C LEU A 140 1.80 -4.32 -16.30
N ALA A 141 1.90 -4.27 -17.62
CA ALA A 141 2.51 -5.34 -18.41
C ALA A 141 3.98 -5.57 -18.02
N ILE A 142 4.76 -4.50 -17.86
CA ILE A 142 6.17 -4.59 -17.47
C ILE A 142 6.34 -5.16 -16.05
N ILE A 143 5.61 -4.63 -15.07
CA ILE A 143 5.76 -5.00 -13.66
C ILE A 143 5.21 -6.41 -13.38
N SER A 144 4.10 -6.80 -14.01
CA SER A 144 3.48 -8.11 -13.77
C SER A 144 4.18 -9.26 -14.52
N LYS A 145 4.89 -8.98 -15.62
CA LYS A 145 5.61 -9.98 -16.42
C LYS A 145 6.53 -10.90 -15.60
N PRO A 146 7.43 -10.42 -14.71
CA PRO A 146 8.27 -11.31 -13.90
C PRO A 146 7.47 -12.13 -12.86
N LEU A 147 6.22 -11.76 -12.57
CA LEU A 147 5.42 -12.35 -11.48
C LEU A 147 4.27 -13.24 -11.96
N HIS A 148 3.99 -13.31 -13.27
CA HIS A 148 2.78 -13.93 -13.84
C HIS A 148 2.50 -15.38 -13.41
N GLN A 149 3.56 -16.16 -13.11
CA GLN A 149 3.42 -17.55 -12.67
C GLN A 149 2.88 -17.63 -11.23
N THR A 150 3.33 -16.73 -10.35
CA THR A 150 3.13 -16.82 -8.90
C THR A 150 2.07 -15.85 -8.37
N HIS A 151 2.00 -14.64 -8.92
CA HIS A 151 1.12 -13.57 -8.47
C HIS A 151 0.02 -13.25 -9.48
N VAL A 152 -1.02 -12.58 -8.97
CA VAL A 152 -2.00 -11.83 -9.76
C VAL A 152 -1.87 -10.36 -9.43
N THR A 153 -2.22 -9.50 -10.39
CA THR A 153 -2.48 -8.09 -10.11
C THR A 153 -3.83 -8.01 -9.41
N TYR A 154 -3.82 -7.82 -8.09
CA TYR A 154 -5.05 -7.72 -7.30
C TYR A 154 -5.65 -6.30 -7.35
N LEU A 155 -4.80 -5.27 -7.45
CA LEU A 155 -5.21 -3.91 -7.76
C LEU A 155 -4.13 -3.21 -8.61
N SER A 156 -4.58 -2.45 -9.60
CA SER A 156 -3.80 -1.38 -10.20
C SER A 156 -4.67 -0.13 -10.26
N TYR A 157 -4.22 0.97 -9.68
CA TYR A 157 -5.00 2.20 -9.61
C TYR A 157 -4.11 3.42 -9.82
N ARG A 158 -4.52 4.28 -10.76
CA ARG A 158 -3.87 5.55 -11.07
C ARG A 158 -4.76 6.71 -10.60
N ALA A 159 -4.17 7.68 -9.91
CA ALA A 159 -4.75 8.99 -9.69
C ALA A 159 -3.74 10.05 -10.11
N TRP A 160 -4.07 10.80 -11.17
CA TRP A 160 -3.22 11.84 -11.72
C TRP A 160 -1.80 11.33 -12.06
N SER A 161 -0.77 11.89 -11.45
CA SER A 161 0.64 11.51 -11.59
C SER A 161 1.09 10.49 -10.54
N GLN A 162 0.16 9.77 -9.90
CA GLN A 162 0.45 8.73 -8.90
C GLN A 162 -0.22 7.42 -9.32
N MET A 163 0.41 6.29 -8.99
CA MET A 163 -0.16 4.97 -9.24
C MET A 163 0.26 3.99 -8.16
N VAL A 164 -0.65 3.09 -7.82
CA VAL A 164 -0.41 2.00 -6.86
C VAL A 164 -0.70 0.67 -7.53
N PHE A 165 0.19 -0.30 -7.31
CA PHE A 165 -0.01 -1.71 -7.62
C PHE A 165 -0.03 -2.51 -6.34
N LEU A 166 -0.94 -3.47 -6.27
CA LEU A 166 -0.97 -4.53 -5.27
C LEU A 166 -0.97 -5.85 -6.05
N LEU A 167 0.18 -6.50 -6.04
CA LEU A 167 0.36 -7.83 -6.62
C LEU A 167 0.35 -8.84 -5.47
N MET A 168 -0.39 -9.93 -5.62
CA MET A 168 -0.60 -10.90 -4.54
C MET A 168 -0.43 -12.31 -5.07
N ARG A 169 0.24 -13.19 -4.31
CA ARG A 169 0.30 -14.61 -4.67
C ARG A 169 -1.10 -15.20 -4.82
N LYS A 170 -1.29 -16.01 -5.87
CA LYS A 170 -2.58 -16.62 -6.23
C LYS A 170 -3.27 -17.30 -5.05
N SER A 171 -2.49 -17.96 -4.18
CA SER A 171 -2.96 -18.68 -2.98
C SER A 171 -3.66 -17.83 -1.93
N HIS A 172 -3.42 -16.51 -1.88
CA HIS A 172 -3.98 -15.64 -0.83
C HIS A 172 -5.19 -14.81 -1.29
N THR A 173 -5.49 -14.83 -2.59
CA THR A 173 -6.56 -14.02 -3.20
C THR A 173 -7.94 -14.34 -2.65
N CYS A 174 -8.22 -15.62 -2.41
CA CYS A 174 -9.48 -16.08 -1.81
C CYS A 174 -9.62 -15.73 -0.32
N PHE A 175 -8.56 -15.25 0.33
CA PHE A 175 -8.56 -14.81 1.73
C PHE A 175 -8.43 -13.29 1.87
N THR A 176 -8.73 -12.56 0.80
CA THR A 176 -8.65 -11.10 0.76
C THR A 176 -9.96 -10.52 0.22
N THR A 177 -10.43 -9.41 0.78
CA THR A 177 -11.60 -8.69 0.24
C THR A 177 -11.23 -7.84 -0.97
N GLU A 178 -12.22 -7.54 -1.80
CA GLU A 178 -12.09 -6.51 -2.83
C GLU A 178 -11.56 -5.19 -2.22
N PRO A 179 -10.54 -4.55 -2.83
CA PRO A 179 -9.97 -3.31 -2.32
C PRO A 179 -10.88 -2.11 -2.57
N MET A 180 -11.11 -1.30 -1.54
CA MET A 180 -11.71 0.03 -1.69
C MET A 180 -10.63 1.07 -1.87
N VAL A 181 -10.79 1.93 -2.89
CA VAL A 181 -9.79 2.95 -3.22
C VAL A 181 -10.38 4.35 -3.11
N ARG A 182 -9.60 5.29 -2.57
CA ARG A 182 -9.93 6.70 -2.39
C ARG A 182 -8.72 7.55 -2.74
N PHE A 183 -8.91 8.69 -3.38
CA PHE A 183 -7.85 9.70 -3.55
C PHE A 183 -8.16 10.95 -2.72
N VAL A 184 -7.16 11.45 -2.00
CA VAL A 184 -7.22 12.73 -1.29
C VAL A 184 -6.25 13.69 -1.95
N SER A 185 -6.78 14.72 -2.60
CA SER A 185 -5.97 15.81 -3.16
C SER A 185 -5.44 16.72 -2.05
N CYS A 186 -4.14 17.02 -2.06
CA CYS A 186 -3.50 17.92 -1.11
C CYS A 186 -3.43 19.37 -1.59
N ASN A 187 -3.33 19.62 -2.91
CA ASN A 187 -3.23 20.98 -3.47
C ASN A 187 -4.59 21.56 -3.89
N THR A 188 -4.67 22.90 -3.85
CA THR A 188 -5.69 23.69 -4.56
C THR A 188 -5.22 23.85 -6.02
N LEU A 189 -6.11 23.58 -6.97
CA LEU A 189 -5.81 23.50 -8.39
C LEU A 189 -5.26 24.82 -8.95
N THR A 190 -3.94 24.91 -9.20
CA THR A 190 -3.37 25.86 -10.17
C THR A 190 -2.74 25.05 -11.31
N LYS A 191 -3.09 25.38 -12.56
CA LYS A 191 -2.58 24.70 -13.77
C LYS A 191 -1.10 25.05 -13.97
N PRO A 192 -0.27 24.16 -14.55
CA PRO A 192 -0.59 22.81 -15.04
C PRO A 192 -0.80 21.81 -13.89
N MET A 193 -1.82 20.93 -14.04
CA MET A 193 -2.34 20.07 -12.96
C MET A 193 -1.37 18.94 -12.55
N ARG A 194 -0.36 19.28 -11.74
CA ARG A 194 0.39 18.30 -10.92
C ARG A 194 -0.27 18.24 -9.54
N THR A 195 -1.11 17.24 -9.31
CA THR A 195 -1.78 17.09 -8.01
C THR A 195 -0.89 16.34 -7.03
N LYS A 196 -0.48 17.03 -5.96
CA LYS A 196 0.00 16.36 -4.75
C LYS A 196 -1.18 15.73 -4.02
N GLY A 197 -0.98 14.60 -3.37
CA GLY A 197 -2.07 13.87 -2.75
C GLY A 197 -1.68 12.47 -2.29
N ALA A 198 -2.70 11.71 -1.90
CA ALA A 198 -2.54 10.33 -1.47
C ALA A 198 -3.65 9.45 -2.03
N ILE A 199 -3.25 8.32 -2.61
CA ILE A 199 -4.12 7.20 -2.91
C ILE A 199 -4.16 6.33 -1.66
N GLY A 200 -5.36 6.16 -1.09
CA GLY A 200 -5.60 5.19 -0.03
C GLY A 200 -6.31 3.96 -0.58
N VAL A 201 -5.83 2.79 -0.20
CA VAL A 201 -6.43 1.49 -0.50
C VAL A 201 -6.75 0.81 0.83
N CYS A 202 -8.00 0.39 1.03
CA CYS A 202 -8.43 -0.35 2.21
C CYS A 202 -8.98 -1.70 1.79
N LEU A 203 -8.45 -2.76 2.40
CA LEU A 203 -8.86 -4.13 2.18
C LEU A 203 -8.61 -4.96 3.43
N ARG A 204 -9.31 -6.08 3.57
CA ARG A 204 -9.03 -7.05 4.63
C ARG A 204 -8.23 -8.20 4.06
N ILE A 205 -7.06 -8.45 4.63
CA ILE A 205 -6.18 -9.58 4.30
C ILE A 205 -6.30 -10.57 5.46
N TYR A 206 -6.87 -11.74 5.21
CA TYR A 206 -7.25 -12.70 6.24
C TYR A 206 -8.01 -12.01 7.38
N GLN A 207 -7.46 -11.93 8.59
CA GLN A 207 -8.12 -11.31 9.75
C GLN A 207 -7.76 -9.83 9.96
N ARG A 208 -6.97 -9.23 9.07
CA ARG A 208 -6.42 -7.87 9.26
C ARG A 208 -6.99 -6.87 8.29
N TRP A 209 -7.69 -5.87 8.81
CA TRP A 209 -7.96 -4.66 8.04
C TRP A 209 -6.65 -3.92 7.81
N THR A 210 -6.29 -3.77 6.54
CA THR A 210 -5.05 -3.13 6.12
C THR A 210 -5.38 -1.91 5.27
N VAL A 211 -4.75 -0.78 5.58
CA VAL A 211 -4.81 0.44 4.77
C VAL A 211 -3.43 0.72 4.19
N ILE A 212 -3.35 0.87 2.87
CA ILE A 212 -2.13 1.26 2.16
C ILE A 212 -2.32 2.69 1.66
N ILE A 213 -1.36 3.55 1.94
CA ILE A 213 -1.40 4.97 1.57
C ILE A 213 -0.18 5.23 0.69
N ALA A 214 -0.42 5.40 -0.60
CA ALA A 214 0.60 5.80 -1.58
C ALA A 214 0.50 7.30 -1.83
N CYS A 215 1.49 8.07 -1.39
CA CYS A 215 1.40 9.53 -1.42
C CYS A 215 2.54 10.20 -2.21
N HIS A 216 2.29 11.47 -2.51
CA HIS A 216 3.25 12.42 -3.06
C HIS A 216 2.93 13.77 -2.43
N LEU A 217 3.70 14.17 -1.41
CA LEU A 217 3.49 15.41 -0.70
C LEU A 217 4.14 16.59 -1.42
N THR A 218 3.77 17.81 -1.04
CA THR A 218 4.34 19.01 -1.64
C THR A 218 5.86 19.15 -1.44
N HIS A 219 6.51 19.74 -2.43
CA HIS A 219 7.94 20.09 -2.41
C HIS A 219 8.21 21.48 -1.79
N SER A 220 7.16 22.20 -1.37
CA SER A 220 7.23 23.53 -0.76
C SER A 220 7.86 23.52 0.64
N SER A 221 7.32 24.27 1.61
CA SER A 221 7.80 24.28 2.99
C SER A 221 7.41 23.01 3.75
N ALA A 222 8.16 22.71 4.82
CA ALA A 222 7.82 21.64 5.76
C ALA A 222 6.44 21.83 6.40
N LEU A 223 6.02 23.08 6.63
CA LEU A 223 4.68 23.39 7.13
C LEU A 223 3.58 22.91 6.18
N GLU A 224 3.71 23.16 4.88
CA GLU A 224 2.72 22.68 3.91
C GLU A 224 2.71 21.15 3.81
N ARG A 225 3.87 20.48 3.94
CA ARG A 225 3.94 19.01 4.04
C ARG A 225 3.22 18.47 5.27
N ILE A 226 3.38 19.11 6.43
CA ILE A 226 2.64 18.79 7.66
C ILE A 226 1.13 18.96 7.45
N GLN A 227 0.71 20.05 6.80
CA GLN A 227 -0.69 20.28 6.46
C GLN A 227 -1.23 19.23 5.48
N ASN A 228 -0.44 18.81 4.49
CA ASN A 228 -0.79 17.74 3.57
C ASN A 228 -1.03 16.43 4.34
N TYR A 229 -0.14 16.06 5.26
CA TYR A 229 -0.31 14.91 6.15
C TYR A 229 -1.63 15.00 6.94
N HIS A 230 -1.90 16.11 7.64
CA HIS A 230 -3.14 16.27 8.42
C HIS A 230 -4.39 16.22 7.54
N LYS A 231 -4.31 16.75 6.31
CA LYS A 231 -5.40 16.68 5.34
C LYS A 231 -5.69 15.23 4.92
N VAL A 232 -4.67 14.41 4.68
CA VAL A 232 -4.86 12.98 4.39
C VAL A 232 -5.43 12.25 5.61
N MET A 233 -4.85 12.44 6.80
CA MET A 233 -5.36 11.83 8.04
C MET A 233 -6.84 12.13 8.32
N LYS A 234 -7.27 13.37 8.03
CA LYS A 234 -8.65 13.82 8.27
C LYS A 234 -9.64 13.28 7.25
N ASN A 235 -9.25 13.24 5.97
CA ASN A 235 -10.19 13.03 4.87
C ASN A 235 -10.13 11.63 4.27
N LEU A 236 -9.06 10.88 4.47
CA LEU A 236 -8.98 9.50 4.01
C LEU A 236 -9.76 8.61 4.96
N LYS A 237 -10.96 8.22 4.54
CA LYS A 237 -11.94 7.51 5.36
C LYS A 237 -12.55 6.35 4.59
N PHE A 238 -12.78 5.24 5.28
CA PHE A 238 -13.39 4.04 4.74
C PHE A 238 -14.55 3.60 5.62
N SER A 239 -15.76 3.64 5.08
CA SER A 239 -17.00 3.29 5.81
C SER A 239 -16.96 1.88 6.40
N THR A 240 -16.27 0.94 5.73
CA THR A 240 -16.07 -0.42 6.24
C THR A 240 -15.48 -0.42 7.65
N LEU A 241 -14.56 0.51 7.97
CA LEU A 241 -13.90 0.56 9.28
C LEU A 241 -14.89 1.01 10.35
N CYS A 242 -15.80 1.92 9.99
CA CYS A 242 -16.82 2.44 10.89
C CYS A 242 -17.77 1.34 11.37
N SER A 243 -18.13 0.40 10.50
CA SER A 243 -18.98 -0.74 10.87
C SER A 243 -18.42 -1.59 12.02
N PHE A 244 -17.10 -1.52 12.28
CA PHE A 244 -16.46 -2.31 13.33
C PHE A 244 -16.05 -1.50 14.56
N THR A 245 -15.66 -0.23 14.37
CA THR A 245 -15.10 0.59 15.47
C THR A 245 -15.96 1.80 15.83
N GLY A 246 -17.03 2.07 15.07
CA GLY A 246 -17.81 3.31 15.14
C GLY A 246 -17.09 4.51 14.52
N ASN A 247 -15.97 4.32 13.83
CA ASN A 247 -15.20 5.39 13.21
C ASN A 247 -14.52 4.93 11.90
N ASP A 248 -14.55 5.79 10.87
CA ASP A 248 -14.10 5.50 9.50
C ASP A 248 -12.64 5.89 9.21
N GLY A 249 -11.92 6.46 10.18
CA GLY A 249 -10.55 6.91 10.00
C GLY A 249 -9.53 5.77 9.83
N ILE A 250 -8.43 6.04 9.13
CA ILE A 250 -7.42 5.01 8.78
C ILE A 250 -6.81 4.27 9.98
N LEU A 251 -6.69 4.91 11.14
CA LEU A 251 -6.13 4.30 12.37
C LEU A 251 -7.13 3.37 13.07
N HIS A 252 -8.32 3.17 12.50
CA HIS A 252 -9.25 2.11 12.93
C HIS A 252 -9.06 0.79 12.19
N ALA A 253 -8.16 0.77 11.19
CA ALA A 253 -7.63 -0.46 10.64
C ALA A 253 -6.78 -1.22 11.67
N ASP A 254 -6.38 -2.45 11.36
CA ASP A 254 -5.42 -3.20 12.16
C ASP A 254 -3.98 -2.83 11.81
N CYS A 255 -3.74 -2.57 10.52
CA CYS A 255 -2.43 -2.19 9.98
C CYS A 255 -2.56 -1.05 8.97
N VAL A 256 -1.61 -0.13 8.98
CA VAL A 256 -1.49 0.95 7.99
C VAL A 256 -0.07 0.99 7.46
N LEU A 257 0.11 0.97 6.14
CA LEU A 257 1.37 1.23 5.46
C LEU A 257 1.28 2.57 4.76
N TRP A 258 2.18 3.50 5.10
CA TRP A 258 2.26 4.83 4.50
C TRP A 258 3.55 4.95 3.70
N ILE A 259 3.43 4.97 2.37
CA ILE A 259 4.56 4.89 1.44
C ILE A 259 4.49 6.04 0.44
N GLY A 260 5.63 6.62 0.08
CA GLY A 260 5.62 7.66 -0.93
C GLY A 260 6.85 8.56 -0.95
N ASP A 261 6.82 9.51 -1.89
CA ASP A 261 7.65 10.70 -1.86
C ASP A 261 7.02 11.72 -0.89
N LEU A 262 7.55 11.74 0.33
CA LEU A 262 7.13 12.67 1.37
C LEU A 262 7.77 14.05 1.23
N ASN A 263 8.79 14.19 0.38
CA ASN A 263 9.47 15.45 0.08
C ASN A 263 10.13 16.18 1.27
N PHE A 264 10.30 15.53 2.43
CA PHE A 264 11.10 16.08 3.53
C PHE A 264 12.59 16.04 3.19
N ARG A 265 13.31 17.07 3.64
CA ARG A 265 14.68 17.38 3.24
C ARG A 265 15.64 17.29 4.43
N ILE A 266 16.92 17.11 4.13
CA ILE A 266 17.96 17.37 5.12
C ILE A 266 18.15 18.90 5.19
N MET A 267 18.12 19.45 6.39
CA MET A 267 18.12 20.92 6.59
C MET A 267 19.50 21.56 6.47
N LYS A 268 20.56 20.79 6.77
CA LYS A 268 21.94 21.29 6.82
C LYS A 268 22.85 20.39 6.02
N ASP A 269 23.83 21.00 5.36
CA ASP A 269 24.90 20.23 4.74
C ASP A 269 25.77 19.60 5.84
N SER A 270 25.95 18.28 5.76
CA SER A 270 26.80 17.52 6.66
C SER A 270 28.29 17.74 6.39
N GLY A 271 28.66 18.47 5.33
CA GLY A 271 30.04 18.65 4.88
C GLY A 271 30.62 17.40 4.21
N ILE A 272 29.76 16.41 3.94
CA ILE A 272 30.14 15.17 3.27
C ILE A 272 30.31 15.43 1.78
N GLN A 273 31.43 14.97 1.21
CA GLN A 273 31.61 14.98 -0.24
C GLN A 273 30.82 13.83 -0.88
N TRP A 274 29.61 14.14 -1.30
CA TRP A 274 28.65 13.18 -1.84
C TRP A 274 29.10 12.49 -3.14
N ASN A 275 29.93 13.14 -3.96
CA ASN A 275 30.38 12.62 -5.26
C ASN A 275 31.53 11.61 -5.17
N SER A 276 32.21 11.52 -4.03
CA SER A 276 33.29 10.55 -3.79
C SER A 276 32.82 9.32 -3.00
N HIS A 277 31.62 9.34 -2.42
CA HIS A 277 31.19 8.35 -1.42
C HIS A 277 29.73 7.81 -1.51
N PRO A 278 29.04 7.70 -2.67
CA PRO A 278 27.68 7.15 -2.67
C PRO A 278 27.59 5.68 -2.20
N HIS A 279 28.73 4.98 -2.09
CA HIS A 279 28.85 3.60 -1.64
C HIS A 279 29.53 3.43 -0.26
N GLY A 280 29.91 4.52 0.41
CA GLY A 280 30.87 4.49 1.52
C GLY A 280 30.47 5.26 2.79
N LEU A 281 29.22 5.70 2.92
CA LEU A 281 28.78 6.32 4.17
C LEU A 281 28.85 5.31 5.30
N SER A 282 29.56 5.65 6.36
CA SER A 282 29.55 4.86 7.58
C SER A 282 28.18 4.97 8.27
N SER A 283 27.85 4.03 9.15
CA SER A 283 26.66 4.13 9.99
C SER A 283 26.64 5.44 10.79
N SER A 284 27.80 5.92 11.23
CA SER A 284 27.91 7.18 11.98
C SER A 284 27.59 8.39 11.13
N ASP A 285 28.01 8.40 9.86
CA ASP A 285 27.67 9.48 8.92
C ASP A 285 26.16 9.55 8.71
N ILE A 286 25.52 8.40 8.47
CA ILE A 286 24.07 8.30 8.30
C ILE A 286 23.35 8.78 9.55
N GLU A 287 23.77 8.33 10.75
CA GLU A 287 23.18 8.77 12.01
C GLU A 287 23.31 10.29 12.21
N ASN A 288 24.42 10.90 11.81
CA ASN A 288 24.61 12.34 11.88
C ASN A 288 23.71 13.09 10.89
N ILE A 289 23.60 12.63 9.64
CA ILE A 289 22.69 13.21 8.64
C ILE A 289 21.24 13.15 9.11
N ILE A 290 20.81 12.03 9.70
CA ILE A 290 19.43 11.82 10.15
C ILE A 290 19.04 12.79 11.29
N LYS A 291 19.99 13.32 12.07
CA LYS A 291 19.71 14.36 13.08
C LYS A 291 19.17 15.65 12.47
N ASP A 292 19.55 15.95 11.23
CA ASP A 292 19.10 17.12 10.48
C ASP A 292 17.99 16.78 9.45
N ASP A 293 17.43 15.55 9.47
CA ASP A 293 16.29 15.17 8.64
C ASP A 293 15.00 15.84 9.14
N GLU A 294 14.35 16.64 8.28
CA GLU A 294 13.12 17.35 8.61
C GLU A 294 12.03 16.39 9.14
N LEU A 295 11.87 15.21 8.54
CA LEU A 295 10.84 14.25 8.97
C LEU A 295 11.15 13.69 10.37
N ALA A 296 12.41 13.32 10.63
CA ALA A 296 12.83 12.87 11.96
C ALA A 296 12.54 13.93 13.04
N ILE A 297 12.89 15.19 12.77
CA ILE A 297 12.65 16.30 13.69
C ILE A 297 11.15 16.56 13.88
N ILE A 298 10.37 16.54 12.81
CA ILE A 298 8.90 16.75 12.85
C ILE A 298 8.20 15.65 13.64
N ARG A 299 8.66 14.40 13.51
CA ARG A 299 8.16 13.26 14.30
C ARG A 299 8.55 13.40 15.77
N GLN A 300 9.79 13.78 16.06
CA GLN A 300 10.28 14.03 17.41
C GLN A 300 9.52 15.17 18.10
N LYS A 301 9.21 16.25 17.37
CA LYS A 301 8.39 17.38 17.85
C LYS A 301 6.88 17.09 17.83
N GLU A 302 6.48 15.87 17.51
CA GLU A 302 5.11 15.40 17.45
C GLU A 302 4.16 16.17 16.50
N LEU A 303 4.71 16.83 15.46
CA LEU A 303 3.95 17.71 14.56
C LEU A 303 3.22 16.94 13.44
N ALA A 304 3.82 15.86 12.94
CA ALA A 304 3.25 14.95 11.95
C ALA A 304 3.89 13.57 12.07
N PHE A 305 3.20 12.53 11.57
CA PHE A 305 3.67 11.14 11.55
C PHE A 305 4.07 10.53 12.92
N THR A 306 3.79 11.18 14.04
CA THR A 306 4.17 10.74 15.40
C THR A 306 3.68 9.33 15.74
N VAL A 307 2.49 8.98 15.26
CA VAL A 307 1.89 7.67 15.55
C VAL A 307 2.50 6.56 14.69
N PHE A 308 3.19 6.89 13.60
CA PHE A 308 3.77 5.90 12.70
C PHE A 308 5.21 5.57 13.09
N SER A 309 5.55 4.30 12.98
CA SER A 309 6.90 3.77 13.06
C SER A 309 7.59 3.85 11.70
N GLU A 310 8.91 3.98 11.73
CA GLU A 310 9.78 3.86 10.56
C GLU A 310 10.98 3.02 10.98
N ALA A 311 11.40 2.08 10.13
CA ALA A 311 12.60 1.29 10.42
C ALA A 311 13.85 2.18 10.33
N PRO A 312 14.95 1.84 11.04
CA PRO A 312 16.19 2.61 10.96
C PRO A 312 16.69 2.72 9.51
N ILE A 313 16.98 3.94 9.07
CA ILE A 313 17.57 4.20 7.74
C ILE A 313 19.06 3.85 7.82
N LYS A 314 19.50 2.96 6.93
CA LYS A 314 20.89 2.46 6.84
C LYS A 314 21.45 2.53 5.42
N PHE A 315 20.87 3.40 4.60
CA PHE A 315 21.20 3.59 3.20
C PHE A 315 21.38 5.09 2.94
N ALA A 316 22.06 5.45 1.84
CA ALA A 316 22.31 6.84 1.48
C ALA A 316 21.03 7.56 0.99
N PRO A 317 20.99 8.91 1.01
CA PRO A 317 19.84 9.68 0.55
C PRO A 317 19.35 9.30 -0.85
N THR A 318 18.04 9.41 -1.09
CA THR A 318 17.41 8.86 -2.31
C THR A 318 17.23 9.90 -3.40
N TYR A 319 17.56 11.16 -3.12
CA TYR A 319 17.36 12.32 -3.97
C TYR A 319 18.43 13.39 -3.65
N LYS A 320 18.95 14.23 -4.54
CA LYS A 320 18.71 14.29 -5.99
C LYS A 320 19.92 13.76 -6.73
N PHE A 321 19.73 12.74 -7.55
CA PHE A 321 20.77 12.21 -8.42
C PHE A 321 20.82 12.95 -9.75
N GLU A 322 22.00 13.00 -10.35
CA GLU A 322 22.14 13.28 -11.78
C GLU A 322 21.52 12.11 -12.57
N ILE A 323 20.79 12.44 -13.64
CA ILE A 323 20.07 11.44 -14.43
C ILE A 323 21.07 10.50 -15.12
N GLY A 324 20.86 9.19 -14.98
CA GLY A 324 21.71 8.19 -15.63
C GLY A 324 23.05 7.95 -14.93
N THR A 325 23.30 8.54 -13.77
CA THR A 325 24.50 8.30 -12.95
C THR A 325 24.08 7.99 -11.51
N ASN A 326 25.03 7.57 -10.65
CA ASN A 326 24.82 7.46 -9.19
C ASN A 326 25.45 8.64 -8.42
N ASN A 327 25.72 9.75 -9.10
CA ASN A 327 26.25 10.96 -8.49
C ASN A 327 25.10 11.85 -8.02
N TYR A 328 25.33 12.57 -6.93
CA TYR A 328 24.39 13.58 -6.46
C TYR A 328 24.62 14.89 -7.20
N VAL A 329 23.56 15.68 -7.36
CA VAL A 329 23.66 17.03 -7.93
C VAL A 329 24.45 17.93 -6.97
N ALA A 330 25.56 18.51 -7.42
CA ALA A 330 26.52 19.24 -6.57
C ALA A 330 25.90 20.37 -5.73
N ASP A 331 24.97 21.15 -6.29
CA ASP A 331 24.36 22.32 -5.61
C ASP A 331 23.08 21.96 -4.82
N ARG A 332 22.90 20.69 -4.45
CA ARG A 332 21.70 20.21 -3.75
C ARG A 332 22.11 19.28 -2.62
N ILE A 333 21.64 19.59 -1.41
CA ILE A 333 21.79 18.69 -0.26
C ILE A 333 21.00 17.39 -0.54
N PRO A 334 21.66 16.22 -0.59
CA PRO A 334 20.97 14.96 -0.74
C PRO A 334 20.00 14.70 0.43
N SER A 335 18.80 14.20 0.12
CA SER A 335 17.68 14.08 1.04
C SER A 335 16.96 12.73 0.95
N TYR A 336 16.40 12.29 2.08
CA TYR A 336 15.52 11.12 2.18
C TYR A 336 14.07 11.52 1.90
N THR A 337 13.76 11.81 0.65
CA THR A 337 12.41 12.22 0.22
C THR A 337 11.44 11.04 0.17
N ASP A 338 11.95 9.85 -0.18
CA ASP A 338 11.18 8.64 -0.40
C ASP A 338 11.17 7.79 0.88
N ARG A 339 9.99 7.57 1.48
CA ARG A 339 9.88 6.99 2.83
C ARG A 339 8.78 5.94 2.92
N ILE A 340 8.98 4.98 3.82
CA ILE A 340 8.02 3.93 4.15
C ILE A 340 7.84 3.89 5.66
N LEU A 341 6.66 4.31 6.12
CA LEU A 341 6.25 4.28 7.50
C LEU A 341 5.09 3.30 7.69
N PHE A 342 4.88 2.85 8.92
CA PHE A 342 3.84 1.89 9.22
C PHE A 342 3.25 2.11 10.62
N TRP A 343 1.99 1.71 10.78
CA TRP A 343 1.31 1.69 12.06
C TRP A 343 0.57 0.36 12.19
N THR A 344 0.51 -0.15 13.41
CA THR A 344 -0.26 -1.35 13.72
C THR A 344 -0.92 -1.18 15.08
N LYS A 345 -2.13 -1.71 15.22
CA LYS A 345 -2.89 -1.68 16.46
C LYS A 345 -2.25 -2.52 17.56
N GLN A 346 -1.57 -3.61 17.18
CA GLN A 346 -0.71 -4.38 18.09
C GLN A 346 0.68 -4.53 17.47
N ALA A 347 1.72 -4.26 18.27
CA ALA A 347 3.10 -4.24 17.81
C ALA A 347 3.54 -5.57 17.18
N SER A 348 3.01 -6.70 17.64
CA SER A 348 3.35 -8.04 17.12
C SER A 348 2.79 -8.33 15.72
N TRP A 349 1.80 -7.56 15.25
CA TRP A 349 1.11 -7.90 14.00
C TRP A 349 1.86 -7.48 12.75
N LEU A 350 2.74 -6.49 12.83
CA LEU A 350 3.46 -5.99 11.67
C LEU A 350 4.89 -5.62 12.05
N GLU A 351 5.83 -6.37 11.51
CA GLU A 351 7.25 -6.23 11.79
C GLU A 351 7.98 -5.86 10.49
N CYS A 352 8.77 -4.79 10.50
CA CYS A 352 9.64 -4.44 9.38
C CYS A 352 10.97 -5.20 9.49
N THR A 353 11.23 -6.10 8.55
CA THR A 353 12.41 -6.98 8.53
C THR A 353 13.55 -6.45 7.66
N SER A 354 13.24 -5.57 6.71
CA SER A 354 14.24 -4.92 5.84
C SER A 354 13.75 -3.54 5.43
N TYR A 355 14.66 -2.58 5.31
CA TYR A 355 14.40 -1.23 4.78
C TYR A 355 15.64 -0.73 4.06
N ASN A 356 15.58 -0.62 2.74
CA ASN A 356 16.73 -0.33 1.89
C ASN A 356 16.33 0.27 0.54
N ILE A 357 17.31 0.55 -0.32
CA ILE A 357 17.12 1.08 -1.67
C ILE A 357 17.50 0.06 -2.73
N ILE A 358 16.91 0.19 -3.92
CA ILE A 358 17.40 -0.50 -5.11
C ILE A 358 18.48 0.39 -5.74
N GLN A 359 19.72 0.21 -5.30
CA GLN A 359 20.87 1.04 -5.71
C GLN A 359 21.41 0.64 -7.10
N LYS A 360 20.58 0.79 -8.13
CA LYS A 360 20.96 0.66 -9.54
C LYS A 360 20.91 2.03 -10.23
N VAL A 361 21.78 2.21 -11.23
CA VAL A 361 21.73 3.40 -12.09
C VAL A 361 20.34 3.49 -12.73
N SER A 362 19.79 4.69 -12.70
CA SER A 362 18.40 4.96 -13.05
C SER A 362 18.30 6.24 -13.88
N GLN A 363 17.29 6.32 -14.73
CA GLN A 363 16.94 7.52 -15.47
C GLN A 363 16.09 8.51 -14.66
N SER A 364 15.69 8.14 -13.44
CA SER A 364 15.10 9.04 -12.46
C SER A 364 16.19 9.64 -11.57
N ASP A 365 15.98 10.88 -11.14
CA ASP A 365 16.77 11.56 -10.11
C ASP A 365 16.45 11.06 -8.70
N HIS A 366 15.51 10.13 -8.56
CA HIS A 366 15.24 9.35 -7.35
C HIS A 366 15.69 7.89 -7.47
N ARG A 367 15.97 7.27 -6.32
CA ARG A 367 16.18 5.81 -6.21
C ARG A 367 14.98 5.11 -5.59
N PRO A 368 14.56 3.94 -6.11
CA PRO A 368 13.47 3.18 -5.48
C PRO A 368 13.84 2.79 -4.06
N VAL A 369 12.93 3.05 -3.11
CA VAL A 369 13.03 2.62 -1.72
C VAL A 369 12.10 1.44 -1.50
N PHE A 370 12.54 0.44 -0.76
CA PHE A 370 11.70 -0.68 -0.38
C PHE A 370 11.81 -1.01 1.11
N ALA A 371 10.73 -1.56 1.66
CA ALA A 371 10.71 -2.20 2.96
C ALA A 371 10.00 -3.56 2.86
N THR A 372 10.50 -4.56 3.59
CA THR A 372 9.88 -5.88 3.69
C THR A 372 9.30 -6.06 5.08
N PHE A 373 8.05 -6.47 5.15
CA PHE A 373 7.29 -6.66 6.38
C PHE A 373 6.86 -8.12 6.55
N GLN A 374 6.70 -8.52 7.80
CA GLN A 374 6.02 -9.74 8.21
C GLN A 374 4.72 -9.37 8.91
N LEU A 375 3.59 -9.70 8.27
CA LEU A 375 2.23 -9.48 8.76
C LEU A 375 1.71 -10.75 9.43
N GLU A 376 1.33 -10.70 10.71
CA GLU A 376 0.56 -11.77 11.36
C GLU A 376 -0.89 -11.73 10.85
N ALA A 377 -1.15 -12.45 9.76
CA ALA A 377 -2.41 -12.40 9.02
C ALA A 377 -3.58 -13.07 9.76
N ILE A 378 -3.28 -14.05 10.62
CA ILE A 378 -4.25 -14.80 11.44
C ILE A 378 -3.72 -14.84 12.86
N ASN A 379 -4.55 -14.49 13.84
CA ASN A 379 -4.20 -14.64 15.25
C ASN A 379 -3.80 -16.10 15.56
N LYS A 380 -2.90 -16.28 16.53
CA LYS A 380 -2.66 -17.59 17.15
C LYS A 380 -3.98 -18.16 17.69
N LYS A 381 -4.15 -19.49 17.63
CA LYS A 381 -5.29 -20.15 18.30
C LYS A 381 -5.27 -19.72 19.77
N THR A 382 -6.41 -19.27 20.28
CA THR A 382 -6.62 -19.18 21.73
C THR A 382 -6.29 -20.55 22.31
N PRO A 383 -5.48 -20.66 23.38
CA PRO A 383 -5.31 -21.92 24.09
C PRO A 383 -6.70 -22.50 24.39
N ARG A 384 -6.88 -23.81 24.25
CA ARG A 384 -8.15 -24.50 24.53
C ARG A 384 -8.51 -24.32 26.02
N ARG A 385 -9.12 -23.19 26.38
CA ARG A 385 -9.72 -22.95 27.70
C ARG A 385 -11.17 -23.44 27.79
N PHE A 386 -11.68 -24.07 26.74
CA PHE A 386 -12.97 -24.75 26.72
C PHE A 386 -12.82 -26.15 26.14
N ASN A 387 -12.12 -27.02 26.86
CA ASN A 387 -12.59 -28.40 27.00
C ASN A 387 -13.25 -28.45 28.37
N SER A 388 -14.54 -28.11 28.44
CA SER A 388 -15.38 -28.53 29.55
C SER A 388 -15.54 -30.05 29.41
N ASP A 389 -14.60 -30.82 29.95
CA ASP A 389 -14.89 -32.11 30.55
C ASP A 389 -13.68 -32.65 31.31
N ARG A 390 -13.92 -32.86 32.61
CA ARG A 390 -13.20 -33.74 33.56
C ARG A 390 -11.76 -33.38 33.93
N THR A 391 -11.62 -32.61 35.01
CA THR A 391 -11.13 -33.14 36.30
C THR A 391 -11.40 -32.10 37.38
N ILE A 392 -12.25 -32.47 38.34
CA ILE A 392 -12.41 -31.80 39.63
C ILE A 392 -11.13 -32.11 40.41
N GLU A 393 -10.40 -31.07 40.80
CA GLU A 393 -9.50 -30.92 41.95
C GLU A 393 -8.26 -30.07 41.61
N ASN A 394 -7.94 -29.15 42.54
CA ASN A 394 -6.82 -28.22 42.56
C ASN A 394 -6.99 -26.86 41.85
N SER A 395 -8.12 -26.20 42.09
CA SER A 395 -8.28 -24.76 41.87
C SER A 395 -8.18 -23.96 43.17
N SER A 396 -6.99 -23.46 43.55
CA SER A 396 -6.91 -22.39 44.58
C SER A 396 -5.70 -21.45 44.53
N ARG A 397 -4.71 -21.57 43.61
CA ARG A 397 -3.52 -20.68 43.67
C ARG A 397 -3.03 -20.03 42.38
N LYS A 398 -3.64 -20.27 41.20
CA LYS A 398 -3.18 -19.69 39.92
C LYS A 398 -4.00 -18.52 39.36
N CYS A 399 -5.13 -18.14 39.97
CA CYS A 399 -6.05 -17.15 39.41
C CYS A 399 -5.73 -15.67 39.72
N HIS A 400 -4.67 -15.36 40.48
CA HIS A 400 -4.37 -13.97 40.88
C HIS A 400 -3.30 -13.26 40.05
N GLU A 401 -2.39 -13.95 39.38
CA GLU A 401 -1.32 -13.30 38.58
C GLU A 401 -1.76 -12.97 37.14
N GLU A 402 -2.49 -13.86 36.47
CA GLU A 402 -2.91 -13.63 35.06
C GLU A 402 -3.97 -12.51 34.93
N ASN A 403 -4.82 -12.34 35.94
CA ASN A 403 -5.82 -11.26 35.97
C ASN A 403 -5.18 -9.86 36.15
N ASN A 404 -3.96 -9.79 36.68
CA ASN A 404 -3.26 -8.52 36.83
C ASN A 404 -2.61 -8.08 35.53
N LEU A 405 -2.00 -8.99 34.76
CA LEU A 405 -1.41 -8.69 33.46
C LEU A 405 -2.44 -8.22 32.43
N GLU A 406 -3.60 -8.88 32.32
CA GLU A 406 -4.68 -8.42 31.44
C GLU A 406 -5.30 -7.09 31.89
N LYS A 407 -5.39 -6.83 33.20
CA LYS A 407 -5.88 -5.53 33.71
C LYS A 407 -4.87 -4.41 33.46
N ILE A 408 -3.57 -4.71 33.52
CA ILE A 408 -2.48 -3.76 33.21
C ILE A 408 -2.52 -3.40 31.71
N ASP A 409 -2.64 -4.39 30.82
CA ASP A 409 -2.73 -4.14 29.36
C ASP A 409 -3.98 -3.35 28.97
N ARG A 410 -5.14 -3.67 29.57
CA ARG A 410 -6.37 -2.91 29.35
C ARG A 410 -6.29 -1.49 29.92
N ARG A 411 -5.59 -1.27 31.04
CA ARG A 411 -5.32 0.07 31.59
C ARG A 411 -4.36 0.87 30.71
N LEU A 412 -3.29 0.26 30.21
CA LEU A 412 -2.36 0.89 29.27
C LEU A 412 -3.06 1.28 27.97
N MET A 413 -3.86 0.39 27.38
CA MET A 413 -4.68 0.70 26.20
C MET A 413 -5.68 1.83 26.45
N LYS A 414 -6.42 1.81 27.57
CA LYS A 414 -7.32 2.92 27.92
C LYS A 414 -6.57 4.23 28.11
N THR A 415 -5.38 4.21 28.70
CA THR A 415 -4.57 5.43 28.90
C THR A 415 -4.07 5.99 27.57
N GLN A 416 -3.69 5.13 26.62
CA GLN A 416 -3.21 5.52 25.30
C GLN A 416 -4.34 6.10 24.42
N VAL A 417 -5.53 5.49 24.46
CA VAL A 417 -6.73 5.98 23.75
C VAL A 417 -7.28 7.27 24.39
N THR A 418 -7.21 7.39 25.72
CA THR A 418 -7.63 8.62 26.42
C THR A 418 -6.67 9.78 26.14
N ARG A 419 -5.35 9.52 26.07
CA ARG A 419 -4.36 10.51 25.62
C ARG A 419 -4.59 10.93 24.15
N GLN A 420 -4.94 10.00 23.26
CA GLN A 420 -5.28 10.31 21.86
C GLN A 420 -6.54 11.16 21.71
N SER A 421 -7.59 10.86 22.48
CA SER A 421 -8.84 11.64 22.46
C SER A 421 -8.71 13.01 23.12
N ALA A 422 -7.85 13.16 24.14
CA ALA A 422 -7.47 14.46 24.70
C ALA A 422 -6.65 15.28 23.70
N PHE A 423 -5.68 14.66 23.00
CA PHE A 423 -4.87 15.30 21.95
C PHE A 423 -5.72 15.81 20.77
N LEU A 424 -6.78 15.08 20.39
CA LEU A 424 -7.71 15.52 19.34
C LEU A 424 -8.65 16.65 19.79
N LYS A 425 -8.94 16.78 21.09
CA LYS A 425 -9.80 17.84 21.63
C LYS A 425 -9.08 19.18 21.84
N ASP A 426 -7.78 19.17 22.13
CA ASP A 426 -6.99 20.41 22.35
C ASP A 426 -6.65 21.19 21.07
N ARG A 427 -6.90 20.60 19.89
CA ARG A 427 -6.61 21.21 18.58
C ARG A 427 -7.45 22.43 18.20
N ARG A 428 -8.46 22.82 19.00
CA ARG A 428 -9.21 24.07 18.74
C ARG A 428 -8.48 25.34 19.20
N LYS A 429 -7.42 25.24 20.01
CA LYS A 429 -6.68 26.41 20.53
C LYS A 429 -5.31 26.66 19.90
N ILE A 430 -4.74 25.69 19.18
CA ILE A 430 -3.40 25.83 18.58
C ILE A 430 -3.54 26.39 17.16
N SER A 431 -3.93 27.66 17.06
CA SER A 431 -4.02 28.38 15.80
C SER A 431 -2.86 29.38 15.68
N ASN A 432 -2.09 29.22 14.59
CA ASN A 432 -1.21 30.17 13.92
C ASN A 432 0.05 30.73 14.61
N GLN A 433 0.09 30.98 15.93
CA GLN A 433 1.22 31.75 16.48
C GLN A 433 2.48 30.91 16.80
N TYR A 434 2.33 29.60 17.03
CA TYR A 434 3.45 28.69 17.34
C TYR A 434 4.17 28.15 16.09
N TYR A 435 3.51 28.16 14.92
CA TYR A 435 4.00 27.53 13.69
C TYR A 435 5.06 28.35 12.94
N GLN A 436 5.17 29.66 13.22
CA GLN A 436 6.12 30.56 12.56
C GLN A 436 7.51 30.59 13.23
N LYS A 437 7.69 29.95 14.40
CA LYS A 437 8.95 29.99 15.19
C LYS A 437 9.73 28.67 15.23
N LEU A 438 9.24 27.60 14.60
CA LEU A 438 9.74 26.23 14.80
C LEU A 438 10.34 25.54 13.56
N LEU A 439 10.33 26.24 12.44
CA LEU A 439 11.08 26.00 11.20
C LEU A 439 11.81 27.31 10.86
#